data_AF-A0A3M6C6R6-F1
#
_entry.id   AF-A0A3M6C6R6-F1
#
_cell.length_a   1.000
_cell.length_b   1.000
_cell.length_c   1.000
_cell.angle_alpha   90.00
_cell.angle_beta   90.00
_cell.angle_gamma   90.00
#
_symmetry.space_group_name_H-M   'P 1'
#
loop_
_entity.id
_entity.type
_entity.pdbx_description
1 polymer ?
#
loop_
_entity_poly.entity_id
_entity_poly.type
_entity_poly.pdbx_seq_one_letter_code
_entity_poly.pdbx_strand_id
1 'polypeptide(L)'
;MTQAKEFYSPEQAAKHAAEWCKRHPAWRRICDIPDHSVFVKTYDEISKRERAYWDQNGGEECWREFGVERKKVPTGFISGKGEFYDSVLKVPLHHNLMMVFRVGKNWKP
;
A
#
# COMPACT_ATOMS: atom_id res chain seq x y z
N MET A 1 26.98 -7.96 -18.44
CA MET A 1 25.96 -9.03 -18.45
C MET A 1 24.61 -8.37 -18.32
N THR A 2 23.83 -8.31 -19.40
CA THR A 2 22.42 -7.89 -19.33
C THR A 2 21.65 -8.95 -18.57
N GLN A 3 21.20 -8.63 -17.35
CA GLN A 3 20.24 -9.50 -16.66
C GLN A 3 19.03 -9.66 -17.59
N ALA A 4 18.62 -10.90 -17.84
CA ALA A 4 17.37 -11.17 -18.54
C ALA A 4 16.25 -10.42 -17.83
N LYS A 5 15.40 -9.71 -18.59
CA LYS A 5 14.26 -9.02 -17.99
C LYS A 5 13.32 -10.08 -17.40
N GLU A 6 13.24 -10.15 -16.08
CA GLU A 6 12.27 -10.98 -15.38
C GLU A 6 10.89 -10.35 -15.54
N PHE A 7 9.92 -11.13 -16.01
CA PHE A 7 8.52 -10.72 -16.13
C PHE A 7 7.66 -11.68 -15.34
N TYR A 8 6.70 -11.12 -14.61
CA TYR A 8 5.74 -11.87 -13.80
C TYR A 8 4.34 -11.35 -14.08
N SER A 9 3.36 -12.23 -14.21
CA SER A 9 1.96 -11.84 -14.39
C SER A 9 1.34 -11.27 -13.10
N PRO A 10 0.23 -10.52 -13.19
CA PRO A 10 -0.52 -10.09 -12.01
C PRO A 10 -0.97 -11.26 -11.12
N GLU A 11 -1.34 -12.41 -11.71
CA GLU A 11 -1.75 -13.61 -10.98
C GLU A 11 -0.59 -14.22 -10.20
N GLN A 12 0.62 -14.22 -10.77
CA GLN A 12 1.82 -14.65 -10.07
C GLN A 12 2.13 -13.73 -8.88
N ALA A 13 2.07 -12.42 -9.08
CA ALA A 13 2.25 -11.46 -7.97
C ALA A 13 1.21 -11.65 -6.87
N ALA A 14 -0.07 -11.85 -7.25
CA ALA A 14 -1.15 -12.09 -6.30
C ALA A 14 -0.98 -13.39 -5.51
N LYS A 15 -0.54 -14.47 -6.17
CA LYS A 15 -0.25 -15.77 -5.54
C LYS A 15 0.93 -15.66 -4.59
N HIS A 16 2.05 -15.09 -5.02
CA HIS A 16 3.23 -14.95 -4.17
C HIS A 16 2.97 -14.01 -2.99
N ALA A 17 2.16 -12.97 -3.16
CA ALA A 17 1.71 -12.13 -2.05
C ALA A 17 0.89 -12.91 -1.04
N ALA A 18 0.04 -13.84 -1.48
CA ALA A 18 -0.75 -14.69 -0.58
C ALA A 18 0.15 -15.63 0.22
N GLU A 19 1.11 -16.27 -0.46
CA GLU A 19 2.11 -17.14 0.17
C GLU A 19 3.03 -16.39 1.13
N TRP A 20 3.39 -15.15 0.80
CA TRP A 20 4.15 -14.27 1.68
C TRP A 20 3.34 -13.90 2.92
N CYS A 21 2.07 -13.51 2.77
CA CYS A 21 1.19 -13.16 3.91
C CYS A 21 0.93 -14.34 4.85
N LYS A 22 0.87 -15.59 4.34
CA LYS A 22 0.79 -16.80 5.19
C LYS A 22 1.97 -16.90 6.18
N ARG A 23 3.16 -16.49 5.74
CA ARG A 23 4.38 -16.45 6.58
C ARG A 23 4.48 -15.18 7.44
N HIS A 24 3.71 -14.15 7.11
CA HIS A 24 3.71 -12.85 7.79
C HIS A 24 2.29 -12.50 8.28
N PRO A 25 1.77 -13.19 9.30
CA PRO A 25 0.33 -13.18 9.65
C PRO A 25 -0.22 -11.82 10.09
N ALA A 26 0.63 -10.83 10.37
CA ALA A 26 0.21 -9.46 10.65
C ALA A 26 -0.09 -8.63 9.38
N TRP A 27 0.18 -9.17 8.19
CA TRP A 27 0.00 -8.51 6.92
C TRP A 27 -1.13 -9.14 6.11
N ARG A 28 -1.82 -8.32 5.32
CA ARG A 28 -2.89 -8.73 4.41
C ARG A 28 -2.69 -8.07 3.05
N ARG A 29 -3.06 -8.77 1.98
CA ARG A 29 -3.11 -8.19 0.64
C ARG A 29 -4.25 -7.19 0.57
N ILE A 30 -4.12 -6.18 -0.29
CA ILE A 30 -5.22 -5.23 -0.55
C ILE A 30 -6.51 -5.95 -0.96
N CYS A 31 -6.42 -7.03 -1.74
CA CYS A 31 -7.57 -7.82 -2.17
C CYS A 31 -8.25 -8.63 -1.05
N ASP A 32 -7.58 -8.83 0.10
CA ASP A 32 -8.13 -9.55 1.25
C ASP A 32 -8.79 -8.60 2.27
N ILE A 33 -8.82 -7.30 1.96
CA ILE A 33 -9.36 -6.24 2.82
C ILE A 33 -10.64 -5.72 2.16
N PRO A 34 -11.83 -5.87 2.80
CA PRO A 34 -13.11 -5.45 2.21
C PRO A 34 -13.14 -3.96 1.88
N ASP A 35 -12.66 -3.13 2.81
CA ASP A 35 -12.51 -1.70 2.62
C ASP A 35 -11.15 -1.26 3.17
N HIS A 36 -10.23 -0.91 2.27
CA HIS A 36 -8.89 -0.46 2.64
C HIS A 36 -8.85 1.04 2.97
N SER A 37 -9.92 1.79 2.68
CA SER A 37 -10.00 3.24 2.99
C SER A 37 -9.97 3.50 4.49
N VAL A 38 -10.38 2.54 5.32
CA VAL A 38 -10.26 2.59 6.78
C VAL A 38 -8.81 2.77 7.25
N PHE A 39 -7.84 2.37 6.43
CA PHE A 39 -6.41 2.52 6.67
C PHE A 39 -5.82 3.80 6.08
N VAL A 40 -6.64 4.69 5.53
CA VAL A 40 -6.27 6.00 5.01
C VAL A 40 -6.66 7.04 6.06
N LYS A 41 -5.73 7.94 6.40
CA LYS A 41 -6.03 9.07 7.28
C LYS A 41 -7.13 9.93 6.65
N THR A 42 -8.07 10.35 7.47
CA THR A 42 -9.03 11.40 7.14
C THR A 42 -8.41 12.78 7.30
N TYR A 43 -9.10 13.82 6.82
CA TYR A 43 -8.67 15.21 6.98
C TYR A 43 -8.52 15.62 8.46
N ASP A 44 -9.34 15.06 9.34
CA ASP A 44 -9.22 15.33 10.77
C ASP A 44 -8.04 14.62 11.45
N GLU A 45 -7.57 13.52 10.86
CA GLU A 45 -6.43 12.73 11.34
C GLU A 45 -5.07 13.25 10.85
N ILE A 46 -5.04 14.19 9.90
CA ILE A 46 -3.80 14.89 9.53
C ILE A 46 -3.46 15.98 10.55
N SER A 47 -2.16 16.21 10.73
CA SER A 47 -1.66 17.15 11.72
C SER A 47 -2.15 18.57 11.42
N LYS A 48 -2.34 19.41 12.46
CA LYS A 48 -2.71 20.83 12.27
C LYS A 48 -1.77 21.56 11.30
N ARG A 49 -0.47 21.24 11.32
CA ARG A 49 0.53 21.81 10.42
C ARG A 49 0.30 21.42 8.97
N GLU A 50 -0.03 20.16 8.70
CA GLU A 50 -0.34 19.67 7.34
C GLU A 50 -1.67 20.25 6.85
N ARG A 51 -2.66 20.33 7.75
CA ARG A 51 -4.00 20.84 7.47
C ARG A 51 -4.05 22.34 7.18
N ALA A 52 -3.18 23.13 7.83
CA ALA A 52 -3.19 24.59 7.75
C ALA A 52 -3.13 25.16 6.33
N TYR A 53 -2.40 24.50 5.42
CA TYR A 53 -2.40 24.89 4.01
C TYR A 53 -3.79 24.69 3.38
N TRP A 54 -4.38 23.52 3.58
CA TRP A 54 -5.68 23.16 3.01
C TRP A 54 -6.80 24.01 3.60
N ASP A 55 -6.78 24.29 4.90
CA ASP A 55 -7.76 25.16 5.57
C ASP A 55 -7.86 26.56 4.91
N GLN A 56 -6.77 27.03 4.29
CA GLN A 56 -6.72 28.31 3.56
C GLN A 56 -6.97 28.17 2.05
N ASN A 57 -6.95 26.95 1.51
CA ASN A 57 -6.95 26.66 0.07
C ASN A 57 -8.02 25.62 -0.29
N GLY A 58 -9.26 25.82 0.16
CA GLY A 58 -10.43 25.00 -0.21
C GLY A 58 -10.73 23.81 0.71
N GLY A 59 -10.01 23.69 1.82
CA GLY A 59 -10.32 22.76 2.92
C GLY A 59 -10.20 21.29 2.54
N GLU A 60 -11.06 20.48 3.14
CA GLU A 60 -11.08 19.04 2.97
C GLU A 60 -11.28 18.60 1.51
N GLU A 61 -12.12 19.30 0.74
CA GLU A 61 -12.40 18.93 -0.65
C GLU A 61 -11.13 19.02 -1.51
N CYS A 62 -10.40 20.15 -1.42
CA CYS A 62 -9.14 20.31 -2.13
C CYS A 62 -8.06 19.34 -1.63
N TRP A 63 -8.03 19.03 -0.33
CA TRP A 63 -7.11 18.02 0.20
C TRP A 63 -7.43 16.61 -0.31
N ARG A 64 -8.70 16.24 -0.46
CA ARG A 64 -9.08 14.94 -1.03
C ARG A 64 -8.69 14.81 -2.50
N GLU A 65 -8.81 15.89 -3.26
CA GLU A 65 -8.49 15.90 -4.69
C GLU A 65 -6.99 15.95 -4.97
N PHE A 66 -6.26 16.82 -4.27
CA PHE A 66 -4.86 17.15 -4.59
C PHE A 66 -3.86 16.74 -3.51
N GLY A 67 -4.34 16.32 -2.34
CA GLY A 67 -3.50 15.93 -1.23
C GLY A 67 -2.82 14.57 -1.47
N VAL A 68 -1.74 14.34 -0.73
CA VAL A 68 -1.08 13.04 -0.70
C VAL A 68 -1.79 12.17 0.33
N GLU A 69 -2.33 11.04 -0.14
CA GLU A 69 -2.97 10.06 0.71
C GLU A 69 -1.99 9.50 1.76
N ARG A 70 -2.30 9.68 3.04
CA ARG A 70 -1.48 9.17 4.16
C ARG A 70 -2.10 7.90 4.72
N LYS A 71 -1.33 6.82 4.83
CA LYS A 71 -1.78 5.58 5.46
C LYS A 71 -1.63 5.62 6.99
N LYS A 72 -2.57 4.98 7.71
CA LYS A 72 -2.56 4.82 9.18
C LYS A 72 -1.66 3.68 9.65
N VAL A 73 -1.43 2.69 8.78
CA VAL A 73 -0.64 1.50 9.07
C VAL A 73 0.52 1.39 8.06
N PRO A 74 1.62 0.70 8.42
CA PRO A 74 2.66 0.38 7.47
C PRO A 74 2.09 -0.37 6.25
N THR A 75 2.50 0.07 5.07
CA THR A 75 2.21 -0.59 3.81
C THR A 75 3.49 -1.03 3.13
N GLY A 76 3.34 -1.92 2.16
CA GLY A 76 4.44 -2.34 1.29
C GLY A 76 3.91 -3.07 0.07
N PHE A 77 4.81 -3.66 -0.68
CA PHE A 77 4.52 -4.28 -1.97
C PHE A 77 5.23 -5.62 -2.05
N ILE A 78 4.51 -6.66 -2.46
CA ILE A 78 5.10 -7.92 -2.85
C ILE A 78 5.27 -7.93 -4.36
N SER A 79 6.51 -8.03 -4.85
CA SER A 79 6.77 -8.09 -6.28
C SER A 79 6.32 -9.42 -6.89
N GLY A 80 6.29 -9.50 -8.21
CA GLY A 80 6.04 -10.74 -8.96
C GLY A 80 6.97 -11.88 -8.60
N LYS A 81 8.19 -11.58 -8.13
CA LYS A 81 9.16 -12.55 -7.56
C LYS A 81 8.84 -13.06 -6.15
N GLY A 82 7.90 -12.46 -5.44
CA GLY A 82 7.55 -12.79 -4.05
C GLY A 82 8.38 -12.08 -2.97
N GLU A 83 9.12 -11.04 -3.34
CA GLU A 83 9.94 -10.23 -2.44
C GLU A 83 9.17 -9.02 -1.91
N PHE A 84 9.42 -8.64 -0.65
CA PHE A 84 8.79 -7.48 -0.02
C PHE A 84 9.61 -6.20 -0.24
N TYR A 85 8.92 -5.13 -0.58
CA TYR A 85 9.44 -3.78 -0.73
C TYR A 85 8.60 -2.81 0.09
N ASP A 86 9.23 -1.93 0.86
CA ASP A 86 8.57 -0.89 1.66
C ASP A 86 8.13 0.33 0.82
N SER A 87 8.56 0.41 -0.43
CA SER A 87 8.24 1.50 -1.36
C SER A 87 8.11 0.95 -2.77
N VAL A 88 7.13 1.47 -3.52
CA VAL A 88 6.90 1.12 -4.92
C VAL A 88 8.12 1.46 -5.79
N LEU A 89 8.86 2.52 -5.42
CA LEU A 89 10.05 2.96 -6.15
C LEU A 89 11.23 1.98 -6.04
N LYS A 90 11.18 1.05 -5.09
CA LYS A 90 12.20 0.00 -4.93
C LYS A 90 11.84 -1.28 -5.67
N VAL A 91 10.61 -1.43 -6.14
CA VAL A 91 10.19 -2.62 -6.90
C VAL A 91 10.87 -2.59 -8.27
N PRO A 92 11.48 -3.71 -8.73
CA PRO A 92 12.11 -3.78 -10.03
C PRO A 92 11.15 -3.39 -11.16
N LEU A 93 11.67 -2.66 -12.15
CA LEU A 93 10.90 -2.27 -13.32
C LEU A 93 10.31 -3.51 -14.01
N HIS A 94 9.07 -3.37 -14.49
CA HIS A 94 8.30 -4.42 -15.16
C HIS A 94 7.83 -5.60 -14.29
N HIS A 95 8.13 -5.60 -12.99
CA HIS A 95 7.47 -6.53 -12.08
C HIS A 95 6.04 -6.05 -11.81
N ASN A 96 5.06 -6.94 -12.01
CA ASN A 96 3.77 -6.77 -11.35
C ASN A 96 3.95 -6.85 -9.84
N LEU A 97 3.05 -6.23 -9.08
CA LEU A 97 3.19 -6.10 -7.64
C LEU A 97 1.81 -6.10 -6.97
N MET A 98 1.79 -6.49 -5.70
CA MET A 98 0.59 -6.51 -4.87
C MET A 98 0.83 -5.70 -3.60
N MET A 99 -0.02 -4.71 -3.34
CA MET A 99 0.06 -3.94 -2.09
C MET A 99 -0.37 -4.80 -0.90
N VAL A 100 0.34 -4.65 0.22
CA VAL A 100 0.04 -5.29 1.49
C VAL A 100 -0.02 -4.25 2.62
N PHE A 101 -0.89 -4.49 3.60
CA PHE A 101 -1.11 -3.64 4.78
C PHE A 101 -0.81 -4.42 6.05
N ARG A 102 -0.08 -3.80 7.00
CA ARG A 102 0.19 -4.40 8.31
C ARG A 102 -0.95 -4.12 9.28
N VAL A 103 -1.96 -4.97 9.25
CA VAL A 103 -3.21 -4.83 10.04
C VAL A 103 -3.16 -5.50 11.41
N GLY A 104 -2.14 -6.31 11.70
CA GLY A 104 -1.99 -7.06 12.95
C GLY A 104 -2.48 -8.51 12.84
N LYS A 105 -1.98 -9.40 13.72
CA LYS A 105 -2.23 -10.85 13.63
C LYS A 105 -3.69 -11.24 13.82
N ASN A 106 -4.39 -10.51 14.69
CA ASN A 106 -5.77 -10.78 15.10
C ASN A 106 -6.80 -9.96 14.31
N TRP A 107 -6.38 -9.29 13.23
CA TRP A 107 -7.29 -8.51 12.42
C TRP A 107 -8.33 -9.42 11.77
N LYS A 108 -9.59 -9.03 11.92
CA LYS A 108 -10.75 -9.63 11.27
C LYS A 108 -11.40 -8.54 10.41
N PRO A 109 -11.79 -8.85 9.17
CA PRO A 109 -12.55 -7.94 8.32
C PRO A 109 -13.89 -7.58 8.93
#